data_AF-A0A0M3HIL4-F1
#
_entry.id   AF-A0A0M3HIL4-F1
#
_cell.length_a   1.000
_cell.length_b   1.000
_cell.length_c   1.000
_cell.angle_alpha   90.00
_cell.angle_beta   90.00
_cell.angle_gamma   90.00
#
_symmetry.space_group_name_H-M   'P 1'
#
loop_
_entity.id
_entity.type
_entity.pdbx_description
1 polymer ?
#
loop_
_entity_poly.entity_id
_entity_poly.type
_entity_poly.pdbx_seq_one_letter_code
_entity_poly.pdbx_strand_id
1 'polypeptide(L)'
;MAAWKYWVKEGIVTGSNFTMKQGCKPYPFPPCEHHSNKTHYQPCKHDLYPTPKCEKKCLDIYTEKSYAEDKFFGETAYGVEDDVTSIQKEILTHGPVEVAFEVYEDFLMYDGGIYVVRCLVDIL
;
A
#
# COMPACT_ATOMS: atom_id res chain seq x y z
N MET A 1 -11.25 4.45 4.64
CA MET A 1 -11.04 5.88 5.03
C MET A 1 -10.33 6.10 6.36
N ALA A 2 -10.18 5.10 7.24
CA ALA A 2 -9.48 5.26 8.51
C ALA A 2 -8.00 5.65 8.37
N ALA A 3 -7.29 5.09 7.37
CA ALA A 3 -5.89 5.41 7.11
C ALA A 3 -5.67 6.90 6.79
N TRP A 4 -6.43 7.46 5.86
CA TRP A 4 -6.38 8.89 5.52
C TRP A 4 -6.75 9.79 6.71
N LYS A 5 -7.79 9.44 7.48
CA LYS A 5 -8.13 10.17 8.71
C LYS A 5 -7.03 10.11 9.76
N TYR A 6 -6.33 8.98 9.87
CA TYR A 6 -5.17 8.84 10.75
C TYR A 6 -4.02 9.70 10.27
N TRP A 7 -3.73 9.75 8.96
CA TRP A 7 -2.70 10.62 8.40
C TRP A 7 -2.97 12.11 8.70
N VAL A 8 -4.20 12.58 8.56
CA VAL A 8 -4.59 13.95 8.91
C VAL A 8 -4.44 14.22 10.42
N LYS A 9 -4.91 13.30 11.26
CA LYS A 9 -4.97 13.52 12.71
C LYS A 9 -3.64 13.31 13.42
N GLU A 10 -2.96 12.21 13.08
CA GLU A 10 -1.81 11.69 13.83
C GLU A 10 -0.51 11.81 13.04
N GLY A 11 -0.57 11.97 11.71
CA GLY A 11 0.60 12.01 10.85
C GLY A 11 1.29 10.65 10.69
N ILE A 12 2.11 10.54 9.66
CA ILE A 12 2.89 9.33 9.34
C ILE A 12 4.36 9.72 9.17
N VAL A 13 5.26 8.94 9.77
CA VAL A 13 6.71 9.16 9.66
C VAL A 13 7.27 8.60 8.36
N THR A 14 8.47 9.02 7.97
CA THR A 14 9.16 8.43 6.80
C THR A 14 9.55 6.97 7.03
N GLY A 15 9.70 6.21 5.94
CA GLY A 15 10.18 4.83 5.99
C GLY A 15 10.31 4.23 4.61
N SER A 16 11.47 3.68 4.29
CA SER A 16 11.73 3.00 3.02
C SER A 16 11.26 1.55 3.03
N ASN A 17 11.51 0.84 1.92
CA ASN A 17 11.41 -0.62 1.87
C ASN A 17 12.41 -1.32 2.82
N PHE A 18 12.26 -2.65 2.91
CA PHE A 18 13.08 -3.50 3.77
C PHE A 18 14.57 -3.46 3.47
N THR A 19 14.98 -3.35 2.21
CA THR A 19 16.39 -3.45 1.81
C THR A 19 17.14 -2.13 2.04
N MET A 20 16.51 -1.00 1.73
CA MET A 20 17.15 0.32 1.83
C MET A 20 17.39 0.77 3.27
N LYS A 21 16.51 0.39 4.20
CA LYS A 21 16.59 0.76 5.63
C LYS A 21 16.80 2.27 5.90
N GLN A 22 16.13 3.13 5.13
CA GLN A 22 16.19 4.58 5.25
C GLN A 22 14.89 5.18 5.83
N GLY A 23 15.01 6.33 6.48
CA GLY A 23 13.90 7.01 7.16
C GLY A 23 13.61 6.47 8.56
N CYS A 24 12.60 7.05 9.21
CA CYS A 24 12.31 6.78 10.61
C CYS A 24 11.86 5.34 10.90
N LYS A 25 10.91 4.80 10.10
CA LYS A 25 10.35 3.44 10.26
C LYS A 25 10.28 2.69 8.91
N PRO A 26 11.39 2.12 8.41
CA PRO A 26 11.37 1.27 7.22
C PRO A 26 10.50 0.02 7.38
N TYR A 27 9.98 -0.51 6.27
CA TYR A 27 9.16 -1.71 6.28
C TYR A 27 9.93 -2.92 6.85
N PRO A 28 9.33 -3.69 7.79
CA PRO A 28 10.08 -4.70 8.54
C PRO A 28 10.15 -6.06 7.84
N PHE A 29 9.33 -6.32 6.82
CA PHE A 29 9.25 -7.63 6.17
C PHE A 29 10.00 -7.65 4.84
N PRO A 30 10.77 -8.71 4.55
CA PRO A 30 11.51 -8.82 3.30
C PRO A 30 10.55 -8.95 2.10
N PRO A 31 10.98 -8.50 0.91
CA PRO A 31 10.22 -8.75 -0.32
C PRO A 31 10.12 -10.25 -0.62
N CYS A 32 9.02 -10.66 -1.24
CA CYS A 32 8.75 -12.01 -1.68
C CYS A 32 7.89 -12.01 -2.95
N GLU A 33 7.92 -13.09 -3.72
CA GLU A 33 7.13 -13.20 -4.96
C GLU A 33 5.70 -13.68 -4.64
N HIS A 34 4.71 -12.90 -5.08
CA HIS A 34 3.29 -13.25 -5.03
C HIS A 34 2.83 -13.77 -6.39
N HIS A 35 2.25 -14.98 -6.43
CA HIS A 35 1.53 -15.55 -7.58
C HIS A 35 2.25 -15.38 -8.93
N SER A 36 3.57 -15.55 -8.96
CA SER A 36 4.38 -15.37 -10.18
C SER A 36 5.47 -16.43 -10.30
N ASN A 37 5.93 -16.67 -11.53
CA ASN A 37 7.07 -17.56 -11.83
C ASN A 37 8.42 -16.82 -11.83
N LYS A 38 8.48 -15.62 -11.24
CA LYS A 38 9.72 -14.84 -11.15
C LYS A 38 10.67 -15.48 -10.14
N THR A 39 11.97 -15.23 -10.32
CA THR A 39 13.05 -15.86 -9.53
C THR A 39 13.88 -14.86 -8.74
N HIS A 40 13.45 -13.60 -8.64
CA HIS A 40 14.21 -12.55 -7.98
C HIS A 40 14.11 -12.63 -6.44
N TYR A 41 12.93 -12.93 -5.91
CA TYR A 41 12.73 -13.18 -4.49
C TYR A 41 12.24 -14.61 -4.22
N GLN A 42 12.32 -15.03 -2.95
CA GLN A 42 11.71 -16.30 -2.52
C GLN A 42 10.18 -16.19 -2.59
N PRO A 43 9.46 -17.30 -2.81
CA PRO A 43 8.00 -17.32 -2.70
C PRO A 43 7.55 -16.82 -1.33
N CYS A 44 6.46 -16.06 -1.30
CA CYS A 44 5.87 -15.61 -0.05
C CYS A 44 5.40 -16.81 0.79
N LYS A 45 5.61 -16.74 2.11
CA LYS A 45 5.04 -17.71 3.04
C LYS A 45 3.52 -17.54 3.10
N HIS A 46 2.80 -18.65 3.25
CA HIS A 46 1.36 -18.60 3.53
C HIS A 46 1.06 -18.04 4.92
N ASP A 47 1.96 -18.27 5.88
CA ASP A 47 1.82 -17.74 7.23
C ASP A 47 2.01 -16.21 7.23
N LEU A 48 1.05 -15.53 7.85
CA LEU A 48 1.10 -14.08 8.01
C LEU A 48 2.08 -13.69 9.11
N TYR A 49 2.84 -12.64 8.85
CA TYR A 49 3.58 -11.98 9.92
C TYR A 49 2.60 -11.33 10.91
N PRO A 50 2.84 -11.44 12.23
CA PRO A 50 2.02 -10.71 13.20
C PRO A 50 2.20 -9.20 12.99
N THR A 51 1.12 -8.45 13.17
CA THR A 51 1.15 -6.99 13.15
C THR A 51 2.21 -6.48 14.13
N PRO A 52 3.24 -5.74 13.67
CA PRO A 52 4.27 -5.22 14.54
C PRO A 52 3.68 -4.30 15.62
N LYS A 53 4.33 -4.23 16.78
CA LYS A 53 3.95 -3.28 17.83
C LYS A 53 4.13 -1.85 17.33
N CYS A 54 3.20 -0.97 17.71
CA CYS A 54 3.30 0.45 17.42
C CYS A 54 4.34 1.12 18.32
N GLU A 55 5.59 1.18 17.84
CA GLU A 55 6.67 1.88 18.53
C GLU A 55 6.81 3.31 18.02
N LYS A 56 6.56 4.28 18.89
CA LYS A 56 6.70 5.72 18.59
C LYS A 56 8.15 6.19 18.71
N LYS A 57 9.08 5.48 18.05
CA LYS A 57 10.53 5.72 18.06
C LYS A 57 11.11 5.37 16.69
N CYS A 58 11.96 6.21 16.11
CA CYS A 58 12.67 5.86 14.89
C CYS A 58 13.72 4.75 15.12
N LEU A 59 14.24 4.16 14.04
CA LEU A 59 15.43 3.31 14.13
C LEU A 59 16.60 4.09 14.72
N ASP A 60 17.47 3.43 15.49
CA ASP A 60 18.60 4.09 16.16
C ASP A 60 19.61 4.70 15.18
N ILE A 61 19.67 4.18 13.95
CA ILE A 61 20.55 4.71 12.88
C ILE A 61 20.02 6.00 12.25
N TYR A 62 18.75 6.33 12.45
CA TYR A 62 18.13 7.56 11.94
C TYR A 62 18.31 8.67 12.98
N THR A 63 19.10 9.69 12.64
CA THR A 63 19.56 10.73 13.59
C THR A 63 19.13 12.14 13.20
N GLU A 64 18.47 12.29 12.05
CA GLU A 64 18.11 13.57 11.46
C GLU A 64 16.92 14.22 12.19
N LYS A 65 15.95 13.43 12.66
CA LYS A 65 14.74 13.90 13.36
C LYS A 65 14.28 12.89 14.40
N SER A 66 13.58 13.37 15.44
CA SER A 66 12.82 12.48 16.32
C SER A 66 11.56 11.92 15.62
N TYR A 67 10.96 10.87 16.20
CA TYR A 67 9.72 10.29 15.68
C TYR A 67 8.58 11.31 15.57
N ALA A 68 8.50 12.26 16.51
CA ALA A 68 7.45 13.29 16.48
C ALA A 68 7.70 14.33 15.38
N GLU A 69 8.96 14.74 15.18
CA GLU A 69 9.36 15.73 14.18
C GLU A 69 9.34 15.19 12.75
N ASP A 70 9.46 13.87 12.57
CA ASP A 70 9.43 13.24 11.26
C ASP A 70 8.00 12.94 10.76
N LYS A 71 6.96 13.34 11.50
CA LYS A 71 5.57 13.14 11.07
C LYS A 71 5.16 14.11 9.96
N PHE A 72 4.59 13.55 8.90
CA PHE A 72 3.94 14.27 7.83
C PHE A 72 2.42 14.11 7.97
N PHE A 73 1.70 15.22 7.87
CA PHE A 73 0.26 15.30 8.08
C PHE A 73 -0.45 15.65 6.79
N GLY A 74 -1.62 15.05 6.58
CA GLY A 74 -2.55 15.49 5.55
C GLY A 74 -3.37 16.68 6.06
N GLU A 75 -3.83 17.52 5.14
CA GLU A 75 -4.74 18.61 5.50
C GLU A 75 -6.19 18.11 5.64
N THR A 76 -6.64 17.32 4.67
CA THR A 76 -8.00 16.78 4.61
C THR A 76 -8.04 15.34 4.14
N ALA A 77 -9.10 14.62 4.50
CA ALA A 77 -9.39 13.27 4.02
C ALA A 77 -10.86 13.19 3.60
N TYR A 78 -11.11 12.83 2.34
CA TYR A 78 -12.44 12.73 1.75
C TYR A 78 -12.53 11.54 0.80
N GLY A 79 -13.76 11.12 0.51
CA GLY A 79 -14.03 10.16 -0.56
C GLY A 79 -14.30 10.90 -1.86
N VAL A 80 -13.89 10.31 -2.97
CA VAL A 80 -14.31 10.72 -4.31
C VAL A 80 -15.63 10.03 -4.63
N GLU A 81 -16.52 10.72 -5.34
CA GLU A 81 -17.76 10.12 -5.81
C GLU A 81 -17.49 8.94 -6.74
N ASP A 82 -18.37 7.94 -6.70
CA ASP A 82 -18.35 6.78 -7.60
C ASP A 82 -18.86 7.17 -9.00
N ASP A 83 -18.09 8.03 -9.66
CA ASP A 83 -18.33 8.53 -11.01
C ASP A 83 -16.99 8.64 -11.76
N VAL A 84 -16.96 8.16 -12.99
CA VAL A 84 -15.75 8.12 -13.81
C VAL A 84 -15.17 9.52 -14.03
N THR A 85 -16.03 10.52 -14.26
CA THR A 85 -15.58 11.90 -14.51
C THR A 85 -15.00 12.52 -13.24
N SER A 86 -15.65 12.30 -12.10
CA SER A 86 -15.17 12.74 -10.78
C SER A 86 -13.81 12.13 -10.44
N ILE A 87 -13.63 10.82 -10.64
CA ILE A 87 -12.36 10.12 -10.38
C ILE A 87 -11.25 10.59 -11.33
N GLN A 88 -11.53 10.71 -12.63
CA GLN A 88 -10.56 11.22 -13.60
C GLN A 88 -10.12 12.64 -13.26
N LYS A 89 -11.07 13.51 -12.89
CA LYS A 89 -10.78 14.88 -12.49
C LYS A 89 -9.89 14.91 -11.25
N GLU A 90 -10.22 14.13 -10.23
CA GLU A 90 -9.43 14.06 -9.00
C GLU A 90 -7.98 13.64 -9.28
N ILE A 91 -7.80 12.59 -10.08
CA ILE A 91 -6.46 12.09 -10.44
C ILE A 91 -5.67 13.16 -11.20
N LEU A 92 -6.31 13.85 -12.14
CA LEU A 92 -5.67 14.89 -12.94
C LEU A 92 -5.25 16.11 -12.11
N THR A 93 -6.05 16.51 -11.12
CA THR A 93 -5.82 17.75 -10.37
C THR A 93 -5.03 17.54 -9.08
N HIS A 94 -5.17 16.40 -8.41
CA HIS A 94 -4.62 16.14 -7.08
C HIS A 94 -3.69 14.92 -7.01
N GLY A 95 -3.62 14.10 -8.07
CA GLY A 95 -2.73 12.94 -8.15
C GLY A 95 -3.40 11.61 -7.78
N PRO A 96 -2.61 10.53 -7.61
CA PRO A 96 -3.15 9.18 -7.40
C PRO A 96 -4.09 9.07 -6.19
N VAL A 97 -5.12 8.24 -6.33
CA VAL A 97 -6.09 7.92 -5.27
C VAL A 97 -5.98 6.46 -4.85
N GLU A 98 -6.39 6.14 -3.62
CA GLU A 98 -6.54 4.76 -3.15
C GLU A 98 -7.94 4.23 -3.48
N VAL A 99 -8.02 3.04 -4.08
CA VAL A 99 -9.27 2.33 -4.36
C VAL A 99 -9.20 0.89 -3.86
N ALA A 100 -10.36 0.26 -3.68
CA ALA A 100 -10.47 -1.16 -3.42
C ALA A 100 -11.35 -1.79 -4.51
N PHE A 101 -11.05 -3.03 -4.87
CA PHE A 101 -11.85 -3.83 -5.79
C PHE A 101 -11.86 -5.28 -5.31
N GLU A 102 -12.85 -6.05 -5.76
CA GLU A 102 -12.95 -7.48 -5.46
C GLU A 102 -11.91 -8.27 -6.26
N VAL A 103 -11.13 -9.10 -5.58
CA VAL A 103 -10.10 -9.94 -6.21
C VAL A 103 -10.69 -11.34 -6.43
N TYR A 104 -10.75 -11.75 -7.69
CA TYR A 104 -11.14 -13.10 -8.11
C TYR A 104 -9.90 -13.94 -8.43
N GLU A 105 -10.05 -15.27 -8.47
CA GLU A 105 -8.93 -16.21 -8.69
C GLU A 105 -8.19 -15.95 -10.02
N ASP A 106 -8.91 -15.53 -11.06
CA ASP A 106 -8.35 -15.22 -12.38
C ASP A 106 -7.39 -14.01 -12.35
N PHE A 107 -7.55 -13.08 -11.42
CA PHE A 107 -6.66 -11.93 -11.24
C PHE A 107 -5.24 -12.35 -10.84
N LEU A 108 -5.10 -13.46 -10.11
CA LEU A 108 -3.79 -13.97 -9.69
C LEU A 108 -2.92 -14.43 -10.89
N MET A 109 -3.55 -14.64 -12.05
CA MET A 109 -2.89 -15.05 -13.29
C MET A 109 -2.76 -13.91 -14.31
N TYR A 110 -3.11 -12.69 -13.95
CA TYR A 110 -3.04 -11.53 -14.85
C TYR A 110 -1.59 -11.17 -15.21
N ASP A 111 -1.29 -11.09 -16.51
CA ASP A 111 0.05 -10.77 -17.04
C ASP A 111 0.07 -9.60 -18.05
N GLY A 112 -1.09 -9.09 -18.48
CA GLY A 112 -1.20 -7.90 -19.33
C GLY A 112 -2.60 -7.62 -19.89
N GLY A 113 -2.79 -6.43 -20.47
CA GLY A 113 -4.04 -6.00 -21.10
C GLY A 113 -4.96 -5.18 -20.19
N ILE A 114 -6.27 -5.33 -20.37
CA ILE A 114 -7.30 -4.73 -19.51
C ILE A 114 -7.99 -5.89 -18.79
N TYR A 115 -7.82 -5.96 -17.47
CA TYR A 115 -8.46 -6.99 -16.64
C TYR A 115 -9.98 -6.76 -16.58
N VAL A 116 -10.74 -7.84 -16.80
CA VAL A 116 -12.18 -7.93 -16.56
C VAL A 116 -12.42 -9.31 -15.96
N VAL A 117 -13.21 -9.38 -14.88
CA VAL A 117 -13.55 -10.64 -14.21
C VAL A 117 -14.17 -11.59 -15.24
N ARG A 118 -13.57 -12.76 -15.43
CA ARG A 118 -14.15 -13.81 -16.27
C ARG A 118 -15.09 -14.64 -15.41
N CYS A 119 -16.39 -14.40 -15.53
CA CYS A 119 -17.36 -15.37 -15.05
C CYS A 119 -17.11 -16.70 -15.79
N LEU A 120 -16.83 -17.78 -15.07
CA LEU A 120 -16.82 -19.15 -15.60
C LEU A 120 -18.27 -19.59 -15.93
N VAL A 121 -18.94 -18.86 -16.81
CA VAL A 121 -20.19 -19.31 -17.44
C VAL A 121 -19.75 -19.79 -18.82
N ASP A 122 -19.36 -21.07 -18.91
CA ASP A 122 -19.34 -21.93 -20.11
C ASP A 122 -18.61 -23.26 -19.84
N ILE A 123 -18.93 -23.93 -18.71
CA ILE A 123 -18.70 -25.37 -18.56
C ILE A 123 -20.02 -25.99 -18.08
N LEU A 124 -20.97 -26.14 -19.01
CA LEU A 124 -22.00 -27.19 -19.07
C LEU A 124 -22.60 -27.22 -20.47
#